data_AF-A0A847NKS7-F1
#
_entry.id   AF-A0A847NKS7-F1
#
_cell.length_a   1.000
_cell.length_b   1.000
_cell.length_c   1.000
_cell.angle_alpha   90.00
_cell.angle_beta   90.00
_cell.angle_gamma   90.00
#
_symmetry.space_group_name_H-M   'P 1'
#
loop_
_entity.id
_entity.type
_entity.pdbx_description
1 polymer ?
#
loop_
_entity_poly.entity_id
_entity_poly.type
_entity_poly.pdbx_seq_one_letter_code
_entity_poly.pdbx_strand_id
1 'polypeptide(L)' 'QTCNTRAIDFYIKNGFIVNGIDLSCYSNDDVEKKEVRLELVYKL' A
#
# COMPACT_ATOMS: atom_id res chain seq x y z
N GLN A 1 -2.81 -2.37 0.01
CA GLN A 1 -4.07 -1.95 0.66
C GLN A 1 -3.71 -1.30 1.98
N THR A 2 -4.10 -0.05 2.18
CA THR A 2 -3.65 0.80 3.30
C THR A 2 -4.16 0.35 4.66
N CYS A 3 -5.30 -0.34 4.73
CA CYS A 3 -5.85 -0.84 6.00
C CYS A 3 -5.05 -1.98 6.64
N ASN A 4 -4.19 -2.68 5.87
CA ASN A 4 -3.37 -3.78 6.41
C ASN A 4 -2.04 -3.26 6.98
N THR A 5 -2.13 -2.53 8.09
CA THR A 5 -0.98 -1.91 8.76
C THR A 5 0.08 -2.93 9.20
N ARG A 6 -0.33 -4.15 9.60
CA ARG A 6 0.60 -5.22 9.97
C ARG A 6 1.52 -5.65 8.83
N ALA A 7 0.96 -5.82 7.63
CA ALA A 7 1.77 -6.17 6.46
C ALA A 7 2.68 -5.01 6.06
N ILE A 8 2.18 -3.78 6.09
CA ILE A 8 2.98 -2.58 5.80
C ILE A 8 4.17 -2.50 6.74
N ASP A 9 3.95 -2.60 8.05
CA ASP A 9 5.02 -2.58 9.07
C ASP A 9 6.05 -3.69 8.84
N PHE A 10 5.60 -4.89 8.47
CA PHE A 10 6.49 -6.00 8.14
C PHE A 10 7.41 -5.64 6.97
N TYR A 11 6.87 -5.16 5.86
CA TYR A 11 7.68 -4.85 4.67
C TYR A 11 8.64 -3.67 4.92
N ILE A 12 8.18 -2.61 5.58
CA ILE A 12 9.03 -1.47 5.94
C ILE A 12 10.20 -1.92 6.84
N LYS A 13 9.94 -2.77 7.85
CA LYS A 13 11.01 -3.33 8.71
C LYS A 13 12.02 -4.18 7.95
N ASN A 14 11.61 -4.78 6.83
CA ASN A 14 12.48 -5.57 5.96
C ASN A 14 13.15 -4.73 4.85
N GLY A 15 13.12 -3.40 4.95
CA GLY A 15 13.85 -2.50 4.04
C GLY A 15 13.11 -2.16 2.75
N PHE A 16 11.82 -2.50 2.63
CA PHE A 16 11.00 -1.98 1.54
C PHE A 16 10.66 -0.52 1.78
N ILE A 17 10.50 0.25 0.70
CA ILE A 17 10.13 1.66 0.73
C ILE A 17 8.88 1.90 -0.13
N VAL A 18 8.11 2.93 0.22
CA VAL A 18 6.97 3.36 -0.61
C VAL A 18 7.49 4.01 -1.88
N ASN A 19 7.01 3.54 -3.03
CA ASN A 19 7.35 4.07 -4.35
C ASN A 19 6.17 4.72 -5.06
N GLY A 20 4.94 4.40 -4.65
CA GLY A 20 3.74 4.93 -5.29
C GLY A 20 2.47 4.54 -4.57
N ILE A 21 1.37 5.14 -5.03
CA ILE A 21 0.02 4.86 -4.55
C ILE A 21 -0.95 4.77 -5.74
N ASP A 22 -2.03 3.99 -5.56
CA ASP A 22 -3.13 3.89 -6.52
C ASP A 22 -4.46 3.91 -5.77
N LEU A 23 -5.37 4.79 -6.21
CA LEU A 23 -6.64 5.10 -5.56
C LEU A 23 -7.83 4.24 -6.05
N SER A 24 -7.65 3.44 -7.11
CA SER A 24 -8.77 2.76 -7.79
C SER A 24 -8.44 1.32 -8.22
N CYS A 25 -7.53 0.67 -7.52
CA CYS A 25 -6.99 -0.63 -7.93
C CYS A 25 -7.87 -1.83 -7.53
N TYR A 26 -8.67 -1.72 -6.47
CA TYR A 26 -9.38 -2.85 -5.86
C TYR A 26 -10.86 -2.89 -6.22
N SER A 27 -11.55 -1.75 -6.22
CA SER A 27 -12.98 -1.64 -6.53
C SER A 27 -13.37 -0.22 -6.97
N ASN A 28 -14.54 -0.08 -7.59
CA ASN A 28 -15.08 1.24 -7.96
C ASN A 28 -15.42 2.12 -6.73
N ASP A 29 -15.55 1.52 -5.54
CA ASP A 29 -15.88 2.24 -4.31
C ASP A 29 -14.62 2.64 -3.51
N ASP A 30 -13.41 2.39 -4.02
CA ASP A 30 -12.16 2.58 -3.26
C ASP A 30 -12.00 4.01 -2.76
N VAL A 31 -12.39 5.00 -3.58
CA VAL A 31 -12.37 6.41 -3.23
C VAL A 31 -13.31 6.72 -2.05
N GLU A 32 -14.51 6.12 -2.05
CA GLU A 32 -15.50 6.31 -0.98
C GLU A 32 -15.03 5.65 0.32
N LYS A 33 -14.44 4.45 0.21
CA LYS A 33 -13.87 3.69 1.33
C LYS A 33 -12.55 4.25 1.84
N LYS A 34 -11.95 5.22 1.12
CA LYS A 34 -10.62 5.79 1.39
C LYS A 34 -9.53 4.72 1.44
N GLU A 35 -9.70 3.67 0.65
CA GLU A 35 -8.76 2.58 0.51
C GLU A 35 -7.76 2.92 -0.60
N VAL A 36 -6.48 2.69 -0.35
CA VAL A 36 -5.41 2.98 -1.30
C VAL A 36 -4.50 1.78 -1.41
N ARG A 37 -4.03 1.46 -2.61
CA ARG A 37 -2.92 0.52 -2.80
C ARG A 37 -1.61 1.25 -2.58
N LEU A 38 -0.76 0.72 -1.70
CA LEU A 38 0.63 1.15 -1.56
C LEU A 38 1.50 0.26 -2.42
N GLU A 39 2.33 0.86 -3.27
CA GLU A 39 3.37 0.18 -4.02
C GLU A 39 4.67 0.24 -3.22
N LEU A 40 5.11 -0.92 -2.74
CA LEU A 40 6.35 -1.07 -1.98
C LEU A 40 7.42 -1.68 -2.87
N VAL A 41 8.61 -1.09 -2.86
CA VAL A 41 9.76 -1.58 -3.62
C VAL A 41 10.90 -1.93 -2.68
N TYR A 42 11.61 -3.00 -3.00
CA TYR A 42 12.88 -3.34 -2.37
C TYR A 42 14.01 -2.92 -3.30
N LYS A 43 14.87 -2.01 -2.84
CA LYS A 43 16.05 -1.58 -3.58
C LYS A 43 17.28 -2.26 -2.96
N LEU A 44 17.96 -3.07 -3.75
CA LEU A 44 19.25 -3.68 -3.43
C LEU A 44 20.39 -2.68 -3.65
#